data_AF-A0AAU7JB95-F1
#
_entry.id   AF-A0AAU7JB95-F1
#
_cell.length_a   1.000
_cell.length_b   1.000
_cell.length_c   1.000
_cell.angle_alpha   90.00
_cell.angle_beta   90.00
_cell.angle_gamma   90.00
#
_symmetry.space_group_name_H-M   'P 1'
#
loop_
_entity.id
_entity.type
_entity.pdbx_description
1 polymer ?
#
loop_
_entity_poly.entity_id
_entity_poly.type
_entity_poly.pdbx_seq_one_letter_code
_entity_poly.pdbx_strand_id
1 'polypeptide(L)'
;MAVSTTAAIPALFVFALLREGPLLPATARGWLVVVALGVVCHVAGQGLIARSLAALPATFSSMVLLVQPVAAALLAWLFFAEALTLLQAVGMLTVLSGIVLARRAIGEA
;
A
#
# COMPACT_ATOMS: atom_id res chain seq x y z
N MET A 1 -9.05 10.03 -3.16
CA MET A 1 -9.26 8.62 -3.56
C MET A 1 -10.49 8.47 -4.45
N ALA A 2 -11.71 8.77 -4.00
CA ALA A 2 -12.94 8.50 -4.78
C ALA A 2 -12.86 8.96 -6.26
N VAL A 3 -12.47 10.21 -6.52
CA VAL A 3 -12.39 10.76 -7.89
C VAL A 3 -11.32 10.05 -8.74
N SER A 4 -10.15 9.74 -8.18
CA SER A 4 -9.07 9.06 -8.92
C SER A 4 -9.42 7.61 -9.21
N THR A 5 -10.07 6.90 -8.28
CA THR A 5 -10.56 5.54 -8.50
C THR A 5 -11.70 5.50 -9.51
N THR A 6 -12.65 6.42 -9.45
CA THR A 6 -13.77 6.48 -10.42
C THR A 6 -13.27 6.72 -11.84
N ALA A 7 -12.23 7.54 -12.02
CA ALA A 7 -11.60 7.74 -13.32
C ALA A 7 -10.78 6.52 -13.80
N ALA A 8 -10.10 5.83 -12.88
CA ALA A 8 -9.25 4.68 -13.21
C ALA A 8 -10.06 3.42 -13.58
N ILE A 9 -11.22 3.19 -12.96
CA ILE A 9 -12.05 1.98 -13.21
C ILE A 9 -12.39 1.78 -14.69
N PRO A 10 -13.01 2.74 -15.42
CA PRO A 10 -13.37 2.52 -16.82
C PRO A 10 -12.14 2.36 -17.72
N ALA A 11 -11.07 3.12 -17.46
CA ALA A 11 -9.83 3.02 -18.22
C ALA A 11 -9.17 1.63 -18.06
N LEU A 12 -9.06 1.15 -16.82
CA LEU A 12 -8.51 -0.17 -16.53
C LEU A 12 -9.44 -1.30 -17.01
N PHE A 13 -10.76 -1.12 -16.92
CA PHE A 13 -11.73 -2.11 -17.40
C PHE A 13 -11.64 -2.30 -18.92
N VAL A 14 -11.59 -1.20 -19.68
CA VAL A 14 -11.39 -1.25 -21.13
C VAL A 14 -10.03 -1.88 -21.47
N PHE A 15 -8.96 -1.50 -20.78
CA PHE A 15 -7.65 -2.10 -20.99
C PHE A 15 -7.65 -3.62 -20.73
N ALA A 16 -8.26 -4.05 -19.63
CA ALA A 16 -8.32 -5.46 -19.24
C ALA A 16 -9.12 -6.29 -20.26
N LEU A 17 -10.25 -5.77 -20.76
CA LEU A 17 -11.03 -6.42 -21.83
C LEU A 17 -10.23 -6.62 -23.11
N LEU A 18 -9.29 -5.71 -23.42
CA LEU A 18 -8.46 -5.78 -24.62
C LEU A 18 -7.23 -6.67 -24.47
N ARG A 19 -6.76 -6.95 -23.24
CA ARG A 19 -5.41 -7.51 -22.99
C ARG A 19 -5.38 -8.79 -22.16
N GLU A 20 -6.30 -8.97 -21.21
CA GLU A 20 -6.09 -9.94 -20.11
C GLU A 20 -6.98 -11.20 -20.19
N GLY A 21 -7.89 -11.29 -21.16
CA GLY A 21 -8.76 -12.46 -21.32
C GLY A 21 -9.88 -12.51 -20.26
N PRO A 22 -10.31 -13.70 -19.79
CA PRO A 22 -11.40 -13.82 -18.81
C PRO A 22 -11.09 -13.06 -17.51
N LEU A 23 -11.88 -12.02 -17.22
CA LEU A 23 -11.63 -11.11 -16.09
C LEU A 23 -11.98 -11.70 -14.71
N LEU A 24 -12.87 -12.69 -14.68
CA LEU A 24 -13.37 -13.28 -13.44
C LEU A 24 -12.65 -14.59 -13.15
N PRO A 25 -12.35 -14.89 -11.87
CA PRO A 25 -11.79 -16.18 -11.51
C PRO A 25 -12.71 -17.32 -11.94
N ALA A 26 -12.17 -18.26 -12.71
CA ALA A 26 -12.92 -19.42 -13.18
C ALA A 26 -13.14 -20.50 -12.10
N THR A 27 -12.46 -20.38 -10.95
CA THR A 27 -12.45 -21.40 -9.90
C THR A 27 -12.86 -20.84 -8.54
N ALA A 28 -13.46 -21.68 -7.70
CA ALA A 28 -13.81 -21.33 -6.32
C ALA A 28 -12.57 -20.91 -5.50
N ARG A 29 -11.42 -21.55 -5.74
CA ARG A 29 -10.15 -21.16 -5.11
C ARG A 29 -9.72 -19.75 -5.50
N GLY A 30 -9.86 -19.38 -6.78
CA GLY A 30 -9.55 -18.02 -7.25
C GLY A 30 -10.44 -16.97 -6.59
N TRP A 31 -11.74 -17.24 -6.48
CA TRP A 31 -12.67 -16.38 -5.73
C TRP A 31 -12.29 -16.25 -4.25
N LEU A 32 -11.92 -17.36 -3.60
CA LEU A 32 -11.48 -17.33 -2.21
C LEU A 32 -10.25 -16.44 -2.01
N VAL A 33 -9.28 -16.47 -2.93
CA VAL A 33 -8.10 -15.58 -2.89
C VAL A 33 -8.51 -14.11 -3.08
N VAL A 34 -9.38 -13.80 -4.04
CA VAL A 34 -9.87 -12.43 -4.27
C VAL A 34 -10.61 -11.89 -3.04
N VAL A 35 -11.50 -12.69 -2.44
CA VAL A 35 -12.21 -12.32 -1.22
C VAL A 35 -11.24 -12.14 -0.06
N ALA A 36 -10.26 -13.03 0.11
CA ALA A 36 -9.26 -12.92 1.16
C ALA A 36 -8.44 -11.63 1.03
N LEU A 37 -7.98 -11.28 -0.18
CA LEU A 37 -7.27 -10.02 -0.44
C LEU A 37 -8.16 -8.80 -0.17
N GLY A 38 -9.42 -8.83 -0.63
CA GLY A 38 -10.38 -7.75 -0.39
C GLY A 38 -10.64 -7.51 1.11
N VAL A 39 -10.88 -8.58 1.87
CA VAL A 39 -11.19 -8.46 3.30
C VAL A 39 -9.94 -8.13 4.11
N VAL A 40 -8.84 -8.85 3.92
CA VAL A 40 -7.65 -8.71 4.77
C VAL A 40 -6.85 -7.47 4.37
N CYS A 41 -6.48 -7.32 3.10
CA CYS A 41 -5.60 -6.23 2.68
C CYS A 41 -6.34 -4.89 2.60
N HIS A 42 -7.55 -4.89 2.03
CA HIS A 42 -8.31 -3.65 1.90
C HIS A 42 -9.11 -3.32 3.15
N VAL A 43 -10.11 -4.13 3.53
CA VAL A 43 -11.00 -3.75 4.65
C VAL A 43 -10.23 -3.66 5.97
N ALA A 44 -9.54 -4.72 6.38
CA ALA A 44 -8.81 -4.74 7.63
C ALA A 44 -7.54 -3.84 7.57
N GLY A 45 -6.69 -4.02 6.55
CA GLY A 45 -5.47 -3.25 6.39
C GLY A 45 -5.71 -1.74 6.31
N GLN A 46 -6.56 -1.28 5.37
CA GLN A 46 -6.86 0.15 5.25
C GLN A 46 -7.70 0.67 6.44
N GLY A 47 -8.54 -0.17 7.06
CA GLY A 47 -9.28 0.19 8.27
C GLY A 47 -8.36 0.49 9.46
N LEU A 48 -7.33 -0.33 9.68
CA LEU A 48 -6.32 -0.09 10.72
C LEU A 48 -5.51 1.19 10.45
N ILE A 49 -5.13 1.43 9.19
CA ILE A 49 -4.45 2.67 8.78
C ILE A 49 -5.36 3.88 9.06
N ALA A 50 -6.59 3.87 8.57
CA ALA A 50 -7.54 4.97 8.76
C ALA A 50 -7.77 5.27 10.25
N ARG A 51 -7.94 4.23 11.07
CA ARG A 51 -8.09 4.37 12.52
C ARG A 51 -6.85 4.96 13.18
N SER A 52 -5.66 4.56 12.73
CA SER A 52 -4.40 5.08 13.26
C SER A 52 -4.21 6.56 12.89
N LEU A 53 -4.43 6.91 11.62
CA LEU A 53 -4.25 8.29 11.14
C LEU A 53 -5.27 9.26 11.73
N ALA A 54 -6.45 8.80 12.13
CA ALA A 54 -7.46 9.63 12.79
C ALA A 54 -6.97 10.23 14.13
N ALA A 55 -5.97 9.61 14.77
CA ALA A 55 -5.40 10.07 16.04
C ALA A 55 -4.12 10.92 15.87
N LEU A 56 -3.64 11.12 14.64
CA LEU A 56 -2.35 11.78 14.36
C LEU A 56 -2.56 13.12 13.64
N PRO A 57 -1.70 14.14 13.89
CA PRO A 57 -1.69 15.37 13.09
C PRO A 57 -1.50 15.07 11.61
N ALA A 58 -2.24 15.75 10.73
CA ALA A 58 -2.26 15.47 9.28
C ALA A 58 -0.87 15.42 8.63
N THR A 59 0.05 16.30 9.05
CA THR A 59 1.43 16.35 8.55
C THR A 59 2.24 15.11 8.94
N PHE A 60 2.05 14.58 10.15
CA PHE A 60 2.71 13.36 10.61
C PHE A 60 2.11 12.11 9.96
N SER A 61 0.79 12.12 9.78
CA SER A 61 0.05 11.04 9.10
C SER A 61 0.58 10.77 7.69
N SER A 62 0.87 11.82 6.91
CA SER A 62 1.46 11.68 5.57
C SER A 62 2.84 11.00 5.58
N MET A 63 3.67 11.34 6.56
CA MET A 63 5.01 10.74 6.70
C MET A 63 4.94 9.28 7.15
N VAL A 64 4.03 8.95 8.06
CA VAL A 64 3.82 7.56 8.51
C VAL A 64 3.30 6.67 7.38
N LEU A 65 2.54 7.21 6.42
CA LEU A 65 2.10 6.44 5.25
C LEU A 65 3.28 5.97 4.37
N LEU A 66 4.41 6.69 4.36
CA LEU A 66 5.62 6.27 3.65
C LEU A 66 6.27 5.02 4.27
N VAL A 67 5.86 4.56 5.45
CA VAL A 67 6.28 3.23 5.96
C VAL A 67 5.77 2.11 5.05
N GLN A 68 4.63 2.29 4.38
CA GLN A 68 4.03 1.25 3.54
C GLN A 68 4.95 0.78 2.41
N PRO A 69 5.56 1.65 1.58
CA PRO A 69 6.52 1.20 0.56
C PRO A 69 7.77 0.53 1.14
N VAL A 70 8.23 0.95 2.33
CA VAL A 70 9.35 0.28 3.03
C VAL A 70 8.94 -1.15 3.42
N ALA A 71 7.78 -1.29 4.05
CA ALA A 71 7.25 -2.60 4.43
C ALA A 71 7.01 -3.49 3.20
N ALA A 72 6.47 -2.94 2.10
CA ALA A 72 6.25 -3.68 0.86
C ALA A 72 7.55 -4.21 0.26
N ALA A 73 8.62 -3.40 0.21
CA ALA A 73 9.92 -3.83 -0.29
C ALA A 73 10.55 -4.94 0.57
N LEU A 74 10.45 -4.81 1.91
CA LEU A 74 10.94 -5.85 2.83
C LEU A 74 10.14 -7.15 2.72
N LEU A 75 8.83 -7.06 2.59
CA LEU A 75 7.97 -8.23 2.37
C LEU A 75 8.26 -8.88 1.02
N ALA A 76 8.53 -8.10 -0.03
CA ALA A 76 8.88 -8.65 -1.33
C ALA A 76 10.21 -9.40 -1.32
N TRP A 77 11.22 -8.84 -0.65
CA TRP A 77 12.49 -9.53 -0.41
C TRP A 77 12.30 -10.82 0.38
N LEU A 78 11.46 -10.82 1.42
CA LEU A 78 11.25 -11.97 2.28
C LEU A 78 10.41 -13.09 1.64
N PHE A 79 9.29 -12.75 1.00
CA PHE A 79 8.31 -13.71 0.50
C PHE A 79 8.50 -14.07 -0.98
N PHE A 80 8.98 -13.13 -1.79
CA PHE A 80 9.19 -13.33 -3.23
C PHE A 80 10.66 -13.46 -3.63
N ALA A 81 11.59 -13.39 -2.66
CA ALA A 81 13.04 -13.45 -2.87
C ALA A 81 13.55 -12.39 -3.88
N GLU A 82 12.84 -11.27 -4.02
CA GLU A 82 13.25 -10.18 -4.91
C GLU A 82 14.47 -9.46 -4.35
N ALA A 83 15.50 -9.26 -5.16
CA ALA A 83 16.73 -8.61 -4.72
C ALA A 83 16.48 -7.13 -4.35
N LEU A 84 16.88 -6.76 -3.12
CA LEU A 84 16.90 -5.35 -2.70
C LEU A 84 18.10 -4.64 -3.32
N THR A 85 17.80 -3.71 -4.21
CA THR A 85 18.83 -2.84 -4.81
C THR A 85 19.36 -1.83 -3.78
N LEU A 86 20.58 -1.36 -4.02
CA LEU A 86 21.17 -0.31 -3.19
C LEU A 86 20.31 0.96 -3.16
N LEU A 87 19.69 1.32 -4.29
CA LEU A 87 18.81 2.48 -4.37
C LEU A 87 17.56 2.31 -3.50
N GLN A 88 16.94 1.12 -3.50
CA GLN A 88 15.83 0.81 -2.59
C GLN A 88 16.27 0.90 -1.12
N ALA A 89 17.45 0.36 -0.78
CA ALA A 89 17.98 0.45 0.58
C ALA A 89 18.17 1.90 1.04
N VAL A 90 18.79 2.75 0.21
CA VAL A 90 18.96 4.18 0.50
C VAL A 90 17.61 4.90 0.60
N GLY A 91 16.66 4.58 -0.28
CA GLY A 91 15.30 5.15 -0.22
C GLY A 91 14.59 4.78 1.07
N MET A 92 14.67 3.52 1.49
CA MET A 92 14.10 3.05 2.76
C MET A 92 14.72 3.77 3.96
N LEU A 93 16.05 3.88 4.02
CA LEU A 93 16.75 4.61 5.08
C LEU A 93 16.35 6.09 5.13
N THR A 94 16.22 6.73 3.96
CA THR A 94 15.80 8.13 3.85
C THR A 94 14.39 8.33 4.42
N VAL A 95 13.45 7.46 4.04
CA VAL A 95 12.07 7.49 4.55
C VAL A 95 12.03 7.31 6.06
N LEU A 96 12.70 6.29 6.59
CA LEU A 96 12.73 6.01 8.03
C LEU A 96 13.34 7.17 8.83
N SER A 97 14.42 7.76 8.31
CA SER A 97 15.07 8.92 8.94
C SER A 97 14.13 10.14 8.99
N GLY A 98 13.42 10.40 7.89
CA GLY A 98 12.43 11.49 7.81
C GLY A 98 11.30 11.32 8.83
N ILE A 99 10.79 10.11 9.02
CA ILE A 99 9.73 9.82 10.00
C ILE A 99 10.23 10.05 11.43
N VAL A 100 11.45 9.60 11.76
CA VAL A 100 12.03 9.81 13.10
C VAL A 100 12.24 11.29 13.38
N LEU A 101 12.75 12.06 12.42
CA LEU A 101 12.96 13.49 12.56
C LEU A 101 11.63 14.23 12.79
N ALA A 102 10.61 13.91 12.00
CA ALA A 102 9.29 14.51 12.15
C ALA A 102 8.63 14.18 13.49
N ARG A 103 8.76 12.93 13.97
CA ARG A 103 8.25 12.53 15.28
C ARG A 103 8.90 13.34 16.40
N ARG A 104 10.21 13.60 16.32
CA ARG A 104 10.94 14.41 17.32
C ARG A 104 10.48 15.86 17.30
N ALA A 105 10.37 16.46 16.12
CA ALA A 105 9.94 17.85 15.98
C ALA A 105 8.53 18.11 16.56
N ILE A 106 7.64 17.13 16.50
CA ILE A 106 6.27 17.24 17.04
C ILE A 106 6.23 16.94 18.55
N GLY A 107 7.11 16.08 19.06
CA GLY A 107 7.16 15.73 20.48
C GLY A 107 7.80 16.79 21.39
N GLU A 108 8.47 17.79 20.80
CA GLU A 108 9.04 18.94 21.50
C GLU A 108 8.14 20.19 21.51
N ALA A 109 6.95 20.12 20.87
CA ALA A 109 5.95 21.19 20.80
C ALA A 109 4.77 20.92 21.74
#